data_AF-U3GUA0-F1
#
_entry.id   AF-U3GUA0-F1
#
_cell.length_a   1.000
_cell.length_b   1.000
_cell.length_c   1.000
_cell.angle_alpha   90.00
_cell.angle_beta   90.00
_cell.angle_gamma   90.00
#
_symmetry.space_group_name_H-M   'P 1'
#
loop_
_entity.id
_entity.type
_entity.pdbx_description
1 polymer ?
#
loop_
_entity_poly.entity_id
_entity_poly.type
_entity_poly.pdbx_seq_one_letter_code
_entity_poly.pdbx_strand_id
1 'polypeptide(L)'
;MAQKIQPNSFRLGITKPWQSQWFFKRSLRFFVQEDYLIRELIKEKILTSGIDAIEIERTGEVIKVTIRSARPGLIIGRGGKGIEELKDGLLSSMKALRLKNKFKGNPVLNLNVEEIKRMELSASVLAQQMAFDIEKRFPFRTVMKRDETPS
;
A
#
# COMPACT_ATOMS: atom_id res chain seq x y z
N MET A 1 26.58 -7.13 -18.67
CA MET A 1 25.33 -6.81 -17.95
C MET A 1 25.55 -7.11 -16.47
N ALA A 2 25.55 -6.09 -15.61
CA ALA A 2 25.74 -6.27 -14.18
C ALA A 2 24.37 -6.37 -13.49
N GLN A 3 24.21 -7.34 -12.58
CA GLN A 3 23.02 -7.44 -11.74
C GLN A 3 23.13 -6.41 -10.61
N LYS A 4 22.12 -5.54 -10.47
CA LYS A 4 22.05 -4.55 -9.38
C LYS A 4 21.14 -5.06 -8.27
N ILE A 5 21.53 -4.85 -7.02
CA ILE A 5 20.70 -5.18 -5.85
C ILE A 5 19.59 -4.14 -5.66
N GLN A 6 18.44 -4.57 -5.13
CA GLN A 6 17.37 -3.65 -4.77
C GLN A 6 17.79 -2.78 -3.57
N PRO A 7 17.85 -1.44 -3.73
CA PRO A 7 18.42 -0.55 -2.72
C PRO A 7 17.57 -0.44 -1.45
N ASN A 8 16.26 -0.72 -1.54
CA ASN A 8 15.39 -0.79 -0.37
C ASN A 8 15.72 -2.03 0.48
N SER A 9 15.89 -3.19 -0.16
CA SER A 9 16.20 -4.44 0.53
C SER A 9 17.57 -4.39 1.20
N PHE A 10 18.58 -3.84 0.52
CA PHE A 10 19.93 -3.67 1.07
C PHE A 10 19.97 -2.80 2.34
N ARG A 11 19.00 -1.90 2.52
CA ARG A 11 18.93 -0.96 3.65
C ARG A 11 17.89 -1.32 4.72
N LEU A 12 17.22 -2.47 4.58
CA LEU A 12 16.26 -2.95 5.57
C LEU A 12 16.93 -3.20 6.92
N GLY A 13 16.32 -2.69 8.00
CA GLY A 13 16.83 -2.85 9.36
C GLY A 13 17.96 -1.89 9.74
N ILE A 14 18.49 -1.10 8.79
CA ILE A 14 19.50 -0.07 9.04
C ILE A 14 18.86 1.31 8.95
N THR A 15 18.47 1.71 7.73
CA THR A 15 17.87 3.04 7.47
C THR A 15 16.40 2.95 7.05
N LYS A 16 15.94 1.78 6.59
CA LYS A 16 14.55 1.56 6.16
C LYS A 16 13.85 0.54 7.09
N PRO A 17 12.66 0.85 7.63
CA PRO A 17 11.89 -0.08 8.43
C PRO A 17 11.16 -1.11 7.56
N TRP A 18 10.60 -2.13 8.22
CA TRP A 18 9.72 -3.12 7.60
C TRP A 18 8.33 -2.54 7.33
N GLN A 19 7.75 -2.90 6.18
CA GLN A 19 6.37 -2.52 5.82
C GLN A 19 5.30 -3.41 6.48
N SER A 20 5.66 -4.62 6.92
CA SER A 20 4.81 -5.44 7.79
C SER A 20 5.52 -5.58 9.13
N GLN A 21 4.89 -5.11 10.20
CA GLN A 21 5.43 -5.15 11.55
C GLN A 21 4.53 -6.00 12.43
N TRP A 22 4.81 -7.29 12.48
CA TRP A 22 4.11 -8.25 13.33
C TRP A 22 4.93 -9.53 13.48
N PHE A 23 4.59 -10.35 14.47
CA PHE A 23 5.30 -11.60 14.74
C PHE A 23 4.34 -12.72 15.14
N PHE A 24 4.35 -13.83 14.37
CA PHE A 24 3.59 -15.04 14.68
C PHE A 24 4.40 -16.29 14.32
N LYS A 25 4.58 -17.21 15.29
CA LYS A 25 5.48 -18.37 15.14
C LYS A 25 4.90 -19.55 14.36
N ARG A 26 3.58 -19.82 14.47
CA ARG A 26 2.94 -21.02 13.89
C ARG A 26 2.17 -20.79 12.59
N SER A 27 1.67 -19.57 12.37
CA SER A 27 0.77 -19.24 11.26
C SER A 27 1.36 -18.22 10.27
N LEU A 28 2.70 -18.16 10.18
CA LEU A 28 3.42 -17.20 9.33
C LEU A 28 2.94 -17.25 7.86
N ARG A 29 2.91 -18.43 7.25
CA ARG A 29 2.54 -18.61 5.83
C ARG A 29 1.14 -18.04 5.54
N PHE A 30 0.20 -18.29 6.44
CA PHE A 30 -1.17 -17.80 6.32
C PHE A 30 -1.23 -16.27 6.39
N PHE A 31 -0.56 -15.68 7.37
CA PHE A 31 -0.56 -14.23 7.55
C PHE A 31 0.19 -13.47 6.45
N VAL A 32 1.24 -14.06 5.88
CA VAL A 32 1.91 -13.50 4.69
C VAL A 32 0.97 -13.48 3.49
N GLN A 33 0.20 -14.55 3.27
CA GLN A 33 -0.78 -14.61 2.19
C GLN A 33 -1.90 -13.59 2.39
N GLU A 34 -2.37 -13.43 3.62
CA GLU A 34 -3.40 -12.44 3.97
C GLU A 34 -2.88 -11.01 3.77
N ASP A 35 -1.65 -10.69 4.19
CA ASP A 35 -1.02 -9.40 3.95
C ASP A 35 -0.86 -9.08 2.45
N TYR A 36 -0.48 -10.08 1.64
CA TYR A 36 -0.37 -9.90 0.19
C TYR A 36 -1.72 -9.51 -0.42
N LEU A 37 -2.78 -10.24 -0.07
CA LEU A 37 -4.14 -9.97 -0.56
C LEU A 37 -4.63 -8.58 -0.14
N ILE A 38 -4.36 -8.16 1.10
CA ILE A 38 -4.70 -6.81 1.56
C ILE A 38 -4.03 -5.75 0.68
N ARG A 39 -2.74 -5.90 0.40
CA ARG A 39 -1.98 -4.95 -0.43
C ARG A 39 -2.49 -4.92 -1.88
N GLU A 40 -2.81 -6.06 -2.44
CA GLU A 40 -3.33 -6.19 -3.80
C GLU A 40 -4.67 -5.46 -3.94
N LEU A 41 -5.62 -5.75 -3.05
CA LEU A 41 -6.94 -5.10 -3.07
C LEU A 41 -6.86 -3.58 -2.87
N ILE A 42 -5.99 -3.10 -1.98
CA ILE A 42 -5.79 -1.67 -1.76
C ILE A 42 -5.22 -1.01 -3.02
N LYS A 43 -4.25 -1.67 -3.69
CA LYS A 43 -3.67 -1.15 -4.92
C LYS A 43 -4.68 -1.08 -6.05
N GLU A 44 -5.49 -2.11 -6.23
CA GLU A 44 -6.51 -2.15 -7.29
C GLU A 44 -7.59 -1.09 -7.09
N LYS A 45 -8.13 -0.98 -5.87
CA LYS A 45 -9.23 -0.05 -5.58
C LYS A 45 -8.81 1.41 -5.60
N ILE A 46 -7.56 1.72 -5.26
CA ILE A 46 -7.12 3.09 -4.97
C ILE A 46 -5.92 3.53 -5.82
N LEU A 47 -5.74 2.89 -6.97
CA LEU A 47 -4.62 3.09 -7.90
C LEU A 47 -4.43 4.56 -8.31
N THR A 48 -5.53 5.31 -8.44
CA THR A 48 -5.53 6.72 -8.84
C THR A 48 -5.18 7.71 -7.71
N SER A 49 -5.11 7.27 -6.46
CA SER A 49 -4.86 8.16 -5.31
C SER A 49 -3.39 8.54 -5.09
N GLY A 50 -2.45 7.89 -5.79
CA GLY A 50 -1.03 8.09 -5.52
C GLY A 50 -0.62 7.46 -4.19
N ILE A 51 -0.44 6.14 -4.17
CA ILE A 51 -0.05 5.39 -2.97
C ILE A 51 1.47 5.35 -2.87
N ASP A 52 2.02 5.78 -1.74
CA ASP A 52 3.46 5.69 -1.45
C ASP A 52 3.84 4.37 -0.79
N ALA A 53 3.17 4.07 0.33
CA ALA A 53 3.45 2.92 1.16
C ALA A 53 2.18 2.42 1.87
N ILE A 54 2.14 1.10 2.08
CA ILE A 54 1.09 0.43 2.88
C ILE A 54 1.80 -0.30 4.00
N GLU A 55 1.62 0.20 5.22
CA GLU A 55 2.18 -0.38 6.43
C GLU A 55 1.11 -1.21 7.13
N ILE A 56 1.47 -2.44 7.53
CA ILE A 56 0.57 -3.38 8.18
C ILE A 56 1.15 -3.75 9.54
N GLU A 57 0.42 -3.41 10.59
CA GLU A 57 0.71 -3.78 11.97
C GLU A 57 -0.36 -4.76 12.44
N ARG A 58 0.05 -5.82 13.15
CA ARG A 58 -0.90 -6.80 13.70
C ARG A 58 -0.63 -7.01 15.18
N THR A 59 -1.67 -6.83 15.98
CA THR A 59 -1.64 -7.03 17.44
C THR A 59 -2.78 -7.98 17.82
N GLY A 60 -2.46 -9.27 17.94
CA GLY A 60 -3.47 -10.31 18.15
C GLY A 60 -4.44 -10.40 16.97
N GLU A 61 -5.71 -10.08 17.22
CA GLU A 61 -6.78 -10.07 16.19
C GLU A 61 -6.96 -8.70 15.51
N VAL A 62 -6.36 -7.65 16.07
CA VAL A 62 -6.44 -6.29 15.54
C VAL A 62 -5.41 -6.12 14.43
N ILE A 63 -5.87 -5.74 13.25
CA ILE A 63 -5.03 -5.42 12.09
C ILE A 63 -5.15 -3.91 11.85
N LYS A 64 -4.03 -3.22 11.99
CA LYS A 64 -3.94 -1.80 11.68
C LYS A 64 -3.22 -1.65 10.34
N VAL A 65 -3.92 -1.08 9.38
CA VAL A 65 -3.36 -0.80 8.05
C VAL A 65 -3.24 0.70 7.90
N THR A 66 -2.02 1.18 7.77
CA THR A 66 -1.71 2.59 7.54
C THR A 66 -1.37 2.78 6.07
N ILE A 67 -2.19 3.56 5.37
CA ILE A 67 -2.01 3.89 3.95
C ILE A 67 -1.43 5.30 3.88
N ARG A 68 -0.21 5.43 3.36
CA ARG A 68 0.38 6.73 3.04
C ARG A 68 0.04 7.10 1.60
N SER A 69 -0.63 8.24 1.44
CA SER A 69 -1.09 8.71 0.15
C SER A 69 -0.76 10.19 -0.06
N ALA A 70 -0.54 10.56 -1.32
CA ALA A 70 -0.43 11.95 -1.75
C ALA A 70 -1.80 12.65 -1.83
N ARG A 71 -2.90 11.90 -2.02
CA ARG A 71 -4.25 12.46 -2.16
C ARG A 71 -5.24 11.71 -1.27
N PRO A 72 -5.21 11.94 0.06
CA PRO A 72 -6.08 11.25 1.01
C PRO A 72 -7.58 11.50 0.75
N GLY A 73 -7.93 12.68 0.24
CA GLY A 73 -9.32 13.02 -0.07
C GLY A 73 -10.00 12.10 -1.08
N LEU A 74 -9.23 11.54 -2.04
CA LEU A 74 -9.75 10.57 -3.00
C LEU A 74 -10.08 9.23 -2.32
N ILE A 75 -9.33 8.86 -1.28
CA ILE A 75 -9.48 7.61 -0.53
C ILE A 75 -10.69 7.68 0.42
N ILE A 76 -10.83 8.82 1.11
CA ILE A 76 -11.93 9.06 2.06
C ILE A 76 -13.28 9.13 1.31
N GLY A 77 -13.28 9.74 0.13
CA GLY A 77 -14.48 9.96 -0.66
C GLY A 77 -15.44 10.98 -0.03
N ARG A 78 -16.64 11.10 -0.59
CA ARG A 78 -17.65 12.05 -0.09
C ARG A 78 -18.29 11.51 1.20
N GLY A 79 -18.04 12.20 2.32
CA GLY A 79 -18.64 11.86 3.61
C GLY A 79 -18.11 10.57 4.26
N GLY A 80 -16.88 10.13 3.92
CA GLY A 80 -16.25 8.96 4.54
C GLY A 80 -16.63 7.60 3.93
N LYS A 81 -17.57 7.57 2.96
CA LYS A 81 -18.04 6.33 2.32
C LYS A 81 -16.93 5.49 1.69
N GLY A 82 -15.89 6.13 1.15
CA GLY A 82 -14.78 5.41 0.51
C GLY A 82 -14.01 4.53 1.49
N ILE A 83 -13.80 5.00 2.73
CA ILE A 83 -13.16 4.21 3.79
C ILE A 83 -14.04 3.05 4.24
N GLU A 84 -15.36 3.27 4.35
CA GLU A 84 -16.31 2.22 4.71
C GLU A 84 -16.34 1.11 3.65
N GLU A 85 -16.45 1.46 2.37
CA GLU A 85 -16.42 0.51 1.25
C GLU A 85 -15.09 -0.25 1.13
N LEU A 86 -13.97 0.42 1.45
CA LEU A 86 -12.65 -0.22 1.51
C LEU A 86 -12.58 -1.20 2.68
N LYS A 87 -13.04 -0.78 3.86
CA LYS A 87 -13.07 -1.63 5.06
C LYS A 87 -13.91 -2.87 4.83
N ASP A 88 -15.11 -2.72 4.27
CA ASP A 88 -16.03 -3.83 4.02
C ASP A 88 -15.50 -4.78 2.94
N GLY A 89 -14.91 -4.26 1.87
CA GLY A 89 -14.27 -5.08 0.84
C GLY A 89 -13.08 -5.87 1.36
N LEU A 90 -12.25 -5.25 2.20
CA LEU A 90 -11.11 -5.91 2.84
C LEU A 90 -11.57 -6.97 3.84
N LEU A 91 -12.56 -6.65 4.69
CA LEU A 91 -13.13 -7.57 5.67
C LEU A 91 -13.75 -8.80 4.98
N SER A 92 -14.51 -8.59 3.89
CA SER A 92 -15.15 -9.66 3.13
C SER A 92 -14.12 -10.61 2.52
N SER A 93 -13.06 -10.05 1.92
CA SER A 93 -12.01 -10.84 1.28
C SER A 93 -11.16 -11.60 2.30
N MET A 94 -10.85 -10.98 3.45
CA MET A 94 -10.17 -11.66 4.57
C MET A 94 -11.00 -12.79 5.15
N LYS A 95 -12.32 -12.60 5.34
CA LYS A 95 -13.23 -13.65 5.80
C LYS A 95 -13.24 -14.84 4.86
N ALA A 96 -13.32 -14.60 3.54
CA ALA A 96 -13.26 -15.67 2.54
C ALA A 96 -11.94 -16.46 2.61
N LEU A 97 -10.81 -15.78 2.74
CA LEU A 97 -9.49 -16.41 2.84
C LEU A 97 -9.31 -17.20 4.15
N ARG A 98 -9.82 -16.67 5.28
CA ARG A 98 -9.83 -17.36 6.57
C ARG A 98 -10.69 -18.61 6.56
N LEU A 99 -11.87 -18.54 5.95
CA LEU A 99 -12.77 -19.69 5.80
C LEU A 99 -12.11 -20.81 4.99
N LYS A 100 -11.47 -20.46 3.86
CA LYS A 100 -10.74 -21.43 3.02
C LYS A 100 -9.62 -22.15 3.78
N ASN A 101 -8.93 -21.43 4.67
CA ASN A 101 -7.83 -21.97 5.49
C ASN A 101 -8.27 -22.50 6.86
N LYS A 102 -9.58 -22.59 7.14
CA LYS A 102 -10.17 -23.02 8.42
C LYS A 102 -9.61 -22.25 9.63
N PHE A 103 -9.22 -20.99 9.44
CA PHE A 103 -8.71 -20.14 10.50
C PHE A 103 -9.86 -19.51 11.27
N LYS A 104 -9.97 -19.78 12.57
CA LYS A 104 -10.98 -19.18 13.45
C LYS A 104 -10.47 -17.85 13.99
N GLY A 105 -11.26 -16.79 13.85
CA GLY A 105 -10.96 -15.46 14.40
C GLY A 105 -11.54 -14.35 13.53
N ASN A 106 -12.25 -13.40 14.16
CA ASN A 106 -12.81 -12.24 13.47
C ASN A 106 -11.77 -11.11 13.49
N PRO A 107 -11.18 -10.75 12.34
CA PRO A 107 -10.22 -9.66 12.32
C PRO A 107 -10.93 -8.34 12.60
N VAL A 108 -10.37 -7.54 13.50
CA VAL A 108 -10.78 -6.15 13.68
C VAL A 108 -9.85 -5.28 12.84
N LEU A 109 -10.39 -4.70 11.77
CA LEU A 109 -9.62 -3.87 10.84
C LEU A 109 -9.72 -2.38 11.21
N ASN A 110 -8.57 -1.77 11.48
CA ASN A 110 -8.41 -0.35 11.67
C ASN A 110 -7.64 0.24 10.48
N LEU A 111 -8.32 1.05 9.68
CA LEU A 111 -7.71 1.76 8.55
C LEU A 111 -7.28 3.14 9.01
N ASN A 112 -6.00 3.46 8.82
CA ASN A 112 -5.45 4.79 9.01
C ASN A 112 -4.97 5.33 7.65
N VAL A 113 -5.30 6.58 7.35
CA VAL A 113 -4.86 7.23 6.11
C VAL A 113 -3.99 8.42 6.50
N GLU A 114 -2.72 8.37 6.11
CA GLU A 114 -1.74 9.40 6.39
C GLU A 114 -1.41 10.17 5.11
N GLU A 115 -1.37 11.49 5.23
CA GLU A 115 -0.98 12.38 4.13
C GLU A 115 0.53 12.56 4.07
N ILE A 116 1.07 12.55 2.86
CA ILE A 116 2.48 12.85 2.60
C ILE A 116 2.62 14.35 2.33
N LYS A 117 3.33 15.05 3.21
CA LYS A 117 3.57 16.50 3.10
C LYS A 117 4.24 16.94 1.79
N ARG A 118 5.12 16.10 1.23
CA ARG A 118 5.88 16.37 0.01
C ARG A 118 5.81 15.17 -0.93
N MET A 119 4.85 15.19 -1.84
CA MET A 119 4.63 14.12 -2.80
C MET A 119 5.80 13.94 -3.80
N GLU A 120 6.52 15.01 -4.11
CA GLU A 120 7.69 15.01 -5.01
C GLU A 120 8.88 14.19 -4.49
N LEU A 121 8.94 13.91 -3.19
CA LEU A 121 10.00 13.08 -2.60
C LEU A 121 9.67 11.58 -2.67
N SER A 122 8.42 11.22 -2.99
CA SER A 122 8.01 9.83 -3.09
C SER A 122 8.26 9.29 -4.50
N ALA A 123 9.18 8.34 -4.60
CA ALA A 123 9.46 7.64 -5.85
C ALA A 123 8.23 6.85 -6.35
N SER A 124 7.44 6.26 -5.45
CA SER A 124 6.25 5.48 -5.80
C SER A 124 5.17 6.35 -6.44
N VAL A 125 4.91 7.52 -5.86
CA VAL A 125 3.87 8.45 -6.35
C VAL A 125 4.28 9.07 -7.68
N LEU A 126 5.54 9.48 -7.81
CA LEU A 126 6.07 10.00 -9.07
C LEU A 126 6.02 8.95 -10.19
N ALA A 127 6.44 7.71 -9.91
CA ALA A 127 6.38 6.63 -10.90
C ALA A 127 4.95 6.35 -11.39
N GLN A 128 3.95 6.41 -10.49
CA GLN A 128 2.54 6.27 -10.85
C GLN A 128 2.06 7.42 -11.75
N GLN A 129 2.51 8.65 -11.48
CA GLN A 129 2.17 9.81 -12.31
C GLN A 129 2.80 9.72 -13.71
N MET A 130 4.08 9.37 -13.78
CA MET A 130 4.77 9.12 -15.04
C MET A 130 4.07 8.05 -15.87
N ALA A 131 3.68 6.93 -15.23
CA ALA A 131 2.96 5.85 -15.91
C ALA A 131 1.63 6.37 -16.50
N PHE A 132 0.86 7.13 -15.72
CA PHE A 132 -0.41 7.69 -16.17
C PHE A 132 -0.27 8.68 -17.33
N ASP A 133 0.78 9.51 -17.33
CA ASP A 133 1.03 10.45 -18.42
C ASP A 133 1.49 9.71 -19.70
N ILE A 134 2.28 8.65 -19.56
CA ILE A 134 2.68 7.80 -20.69
C ILE A 134 1.45 7.07 -21.27
N GLU A 135 0.54 6.57 -20.42
CA GLU A 135 -0.73 5.96 -20.86
C GLU A 135 -1.61 6.95 -21.65
N LYS A 136 -1.58 8.23 -21.29
CA LYS A 136 -2.23 9.32 -22.02
C LYS A 136 -1.51 9.72 -23.31
N ARG A 137 -0.41 9.03 -23.67
CA ARG A 137 0.40 9.24 -24.87
C ARG A 137 1.17 10.57 -24.86
N PHE A 138 1.52 11.09 -23.68
CA PHE A 138 2.47 12.19 -23.62
C PHE A 138 3.88 11.72 -24.04
N PRO A 139 4.70 12.56 -24.70
CA PRO A 139 6.06 12.21 -25.06
C PRO A 139 6.92 11.89 -23.84
N PHE A 140 7.51 10.69 -23.80
CA PHE A 140 8.27 10.19 -22.64
C PHE A 140 9.41 11.12 -22.18
N ARG A 141 10.09 11.80 -23.12
CA ARG A 141 11.19 12.74 -22.81
C ARG A 141 10.69 13.96 -22.04
N THR A 142 9.48 14.42 -22.33
CA THR A 142 8.88 15.58 -21.67
C THR A 142 8.43 15.22 -20.26
N VAL A 143 7.81 14.04 -20.09
CA VAL A 143 7.41 13.52 -18.77
C VAL A 143 8.64 13.39 -17.88
N MET A 144 9.70 12.75 -18.37
CA MET A 144 10.94 12.56 -17.60
C MET A 144 11.57 13.88 -17.14
N LYS A 145 11.61 14.90 -18.01
CA LYS A 145 12.17 16.22 -17.67
C LYS A 145 11.30 17.03 -16.71
N ARG A 146 9.98 16.86 -16.76
CA ARG A 146 9.04 17.60 -15.92
C ARG A 146 9.11 17.16 -14.46
N ASP A 147 9.33 15.87 -14.26
CA ASP A 147 9.33 15.24 -12.93
C ASP A 147 10.73 15.16 -12.32
N GLU A 148 11.77 15.66 -13.02
CA GLU A 148 13.06 15.97 -12.41
C GLU A 148 12.80 17.06 -11.35
N THR A 149 12.97 16.67 -10.08
CA THR A 149 12.79 17.57 -8.93
C THR A 149 13.60 18.85 -9.14
N PRO A 150 13.02 20.06 -8.95
CA PRO A 150 13.82 21.26 -8.87
C PRO A 150 14.81 21.09 -7.70
N SER A 151 16.10 21.11 -8.04
CA SER A 151 17.22 21.04 -7.10
C SER A 151 17.19 22.17 -6.09
#